data_AF-A0A8T6WW24-F1
#
_entry.id   AF-A0A8T6WW24-F1
#
_cell.length_a   1.000
_cell.length_b   1.000
_cell.length_c   1.000
_cell.angle_alpha   90.00
_cell.angle_beta   90.00
_cell.angle_gamma   90.00
#
_symmetry.space_group_name_H-M   'P 1'
#
loop_
_entity.id
_entity.type
_entity.pdbx_description
1 polymer ?
#
loop_
_entity_poly.entity_id
_entity_poly.type
_entity_poly.pdbx_seq_one_letter_code
_entity_poly.pdbx_strand_id
1 'polypeptide(L)'
;MPTYNVAPLLLIKEKKNLIQRFHEKLTRNKREKAKQNHHSKRSPQWCGITIHVAENCPYSCTYCYITEMGFQFDSPSPSPLSGNQLVFSLLHNRSFLPGRGGTLIAMGSVSDPFLLPEKTLNYLDALTSLGNPVQFSTKSYISENLARRIKEVSEENKSGVSPLVTIVSFSYASKLEPNAPTPEQRLKTIENLANADLQPVLFLRPVIPGVNDEEAKLIMKRAKKAGAKGVVVGSFRVTKAISTRLEGMGIPLVEVKKRVQHKLDARQRSVPLYEREKLLKEARNIGLIPWRTTCCANSFQSSVPCPSACFLGKFCTNCPNGCSISDHVPPKDEVEKALTFLRIRGNVQKRKVIVYSSGTRVPKMLVRNLSRRVVEVSHRNI
;
A
#
# COMPACT_ATOMS: atom_id res chain seq x y z
N MET A 1 18.21 10.56 14.55
CA MET A 1 16.96 10.30 13.78
C MET A 1 15.81 10.85 14.60
N PRO A 2 14.85 11.59 14.00
CA PRO A 2 13.71 12.09 14.76
C PRO A 2 12.91 10.91 15.33
N THR A 3 12.62 10.95 16.62
CA THR A 3 11.75 9.98 17.28
C THR A 3 10.30 10.38 17.00
N TYR A 4 9.46 9.40 16.64
CA TYR A 4 8.04 9.60 16.44
C TYR A 4 7.24 8.90 17.54
N ASN A 5 6.65 9.69 18.43
CA ASN A 5 5.76 9.16 19.46
C ASN A 5 4.37 8.89 18.86
N VAL A 6 3.98 7.61 18.80
CA VAL A 6 2.62 7.22 18.42
C VAL A 6 1.74 7.37 19.66
N ALA A 7 0.71 8.23 19.60
CA ALA A 7 -0.20 8.46 20.72
C ALA A 7 -1.61 7.91 20.41
N PRO A 8 -1.90 6.62 20.70
CA PRO A 8 -3.18 5.96 20.45
C PRO A 8 -4.42 6.77 20.80
N LEU A 9 -4.46 7.37 22.00
CA LEU A 9 -5.64 8.10 22.46
C LEU A 9 -5.86 9.39 21.67
N LEU A 10 -4.79 10.08 21.29
CA LEU A 10 -4.88 11.28 20.46
C LEU A 10 -5.42 10.95 19.08
N LEU A 11 -4.96 9.87 18.44
CA LEU A 11 -5.47 9.42 17.13
C LEU A 11 -6.99 9.12 17.18
N ILE A 12 -7.45 8.51 18.27
CA ILE A 12 -8.88 8.19 18.45
C ILE A 12 -9.72 9.45 18.69
N LYS A 13 -9.24 10.39 19.51
CA LYS A 13 -9.91 11.68 19.75
C LYS A 13 -9.97 12.50 18.47
N GLU A 14 -8.86 12.59 17.75
CA GLU A 14 -8.78 13.32 16.48
C GLU A 14 -9.77 12.77 15.45
N LYS A 15 -9.93 11.44 15.37
CA LYS A 15 -10.95 10.83 14.54
C LYS A 15 -12.37 11.32 14.87
N LYS A 16 -12.73 11.45 16.15
CA LYS A 16 -14.05 11.96 16.55
C LYS A 16 -14.23 13.41 16.14
N ASN A 17 -13.21 14.24 16.36
CA ASN A 17 -13.23 15.66 15.98
C ASN A 17 -13.41 15.83 14.46
N LEU A 18 -12.66 15.05 13.66
CA LEU A 18 -12.77 15.08 12.21
C LEU A 18 -14.13 14.57 11.71
N ILE A 19 -14.74 13.57 12.36
CA ILE A 19 -16.10 13.14 12.03
C ILE A 19 -17.07 14.32 12.17
N GLN A 20 -17.00 15.05 13.29
CA GLN A 20 -17.86 16.21 13.52
C GLN A 20 -17.63 17.31 12.48
N ARG A 21 -16.36 17.67 12.25
CA ARG A 21 -15.97 18.70 11.26
C ARG A 21 -16.47 18.38 9.85
N PHE A 22 -16.33 17.13 9.40
CA PHE A 22 -16.80 16.74 8.07
C PHE A 22 -18.31 16.49 8.03
N HIS A 23 -18.95 16.22 9.16
CA HIS A 23 -20.41 16.12 9.25
C HIS A 23 -21.06 17.48 8.89
N GLU A 24 -20.49 18.58 9.39
CA GLU A 24 -20.94 19.95 9.11
C GLU A 24 -20.69 20.37 7.66
N LYS A 25 -19.57 19.94 7.05
CA LYS A 25 -19.21 20.26 5.65
C LYS A 25 -20.05 19.56 4.58
N LEU A 26 -20.71 18.45 4.90
CA LEU A 26 -21.39 17.60 3.92
C LEU A 26 -22.89 17.62 4.14
N THR A 27 -23.68 17.67 3.06
CA THR A 27 -25.13 17.51 3.15
C THR A 27 -25.51 16.09 3.59
N ARG A 28 -26.71 15.91 4.14
CA ARG A 28 -27.22 14.59 4.60
C ARG A 28 -27.08 13.50 3.53
N ASN A 29 -27.50 13.80 2.29
CA ASN A 29 -27.39 12.85 1.18
C ASN A 29 -25.92 12.45 0.90
N LYS A 30 -25.01 13.42 0.85
CA LYS A 30 -23.58 13.16 0.64
C LYS A 30 -22.97 12.29 1.75
N ARG A 31 -23.40 12.47 3.00
CA ARG A 31 -22.98 11.67 4.16
C ARG A 31 -23.49 10.24 4.07
N GLU A 32 -24.75 10.01 3.72
CA GLU A 32 -25.31 8.67 3.59
C GLU A 32 -24.64 7.88 2.44
N LYS A 33 -24.43 8.53 1.29
CA LYS A 33 -23.65 7.95 0.18
C LYS A 33 -22.24 7.52 0.62
N ALA A 34 -21.56 8.36 1.40
CA ALA A 34 -20.23 8.07 1.92
C ALA A 34 -20.22 6.90 2.93
N LYS A 35 -21.21 6.80 3.81
CA LYS A 35 -21.34 5.69 4.78
C LYS A 35 -21.64 4.36 4.10
N GLN A 36 -22.41 4.37 3.01
CA GLN A 36 -22.76 3.16 2.26
C GLN A 36 -21.61 2.61 1.42
N ASN A 37 -20.70 3.48 0.95
CA ASN A 37 -19.56 3.12 0.13
C ASN A 37 -18.63 2.09 0.80
N HIS A 38 -18.04 1.20 0.00
CA HIS A 38 -17.21 0.11 0.50
C HIS A 38 -15.98 0.57 1.32
N HIS A 39 -15.46 1.79 1.12
CA HIS A 39 -14.33 2.32 1.89
C HIS A 39 -14.65 2.47 3.39
N SER A 40 -15.92 2.62 3.78
CA SER A 40 -16.34 2.68 5.20
C SER A 40 -16.34 1.32 5.89
N LYS A 41 -16.28 0.21 5.14
CA LYS A 41 -16.41 -1.16 5.66
C LYS A 41 -15.15 -2.00 5.45
N ARG A 42 -14.29 -1.60 4.50
CA ARG A 42 -13.12 -2.37 4.07
C ARG A 42 -12.09 -2.53 5.19
N SER A 43 -11.62 -3.75 5.41
CA SER A 43 -10.49 -3.99 6.31
C SER A 43 -9.17 -3.54 5.66
N PRO A 44 -8.30 -2.81 6.37
CA PRO A 44 -6.95 -2.51 5.88
C PRO A 44 -6.16 -3.78 5.58
N GLN A 45 -5.33 -3.72 4.54
CA GLN A 45 -4.34 -4.72 4.21
C GLN A 45 -2.98 -4.33 4.83
N TRP A 46 -1.94 -5.12 4.57
CA TRP A 46 -0.58 -4.80 5.04
C TRP A 46 -0.07 -3.44 4.58
N CYS A 47 -0.45 -3.01 3.37
CA CYS A 47 -0.12 -1.70 2.81
C CYS A 47 -0.95 -0.54 3.38
N GLY A 48 -1.93 -0.83 4.25
CA GLY A 48 -2.88 0.14 4.76
C GLY A 48 -4.28 -0.04 4.18
N ILE A 49 -5.10 1.01 4.29
CA ILE A 49 -6.42 1.04 3.66
C ILE A 49 -6.25 1.35 2.17
N THR A 50 -6.80 0.49 1.31
CA THR A 50 -6.70 0.70 -0.14
C THR A 50 -7.81 1.62 -0.62
N ILE A 51 -7.45 2.65 -1.38
CA ILE A 51 -8.36 3.62 -1.99
C ILE A 51 -8.49 3.31 -3.47
N HIS A 52 -9.73 3.25 -3.94
CA HIS A 52 -10.05 3.08 -5.35
C HIS A 52 -10.46 4.44 -5.93
N VAL A 53 -9.59 5.02 -6.76
CA VAL A 53 -9.94 6.23 -7.55
C VAL A 53 -10.94 5.88 -8.63
N ALA A 54 -10.72 4.71 -9.25
CA ALA A 54 -11.58 4.09 -10.23
C ALA A 54 -11.59 2.57 -10.04
N GLU A 55 -12.57 1.91 -10.64
CA GLU A 55 -12.62 0.48 -10.87
C GLU A 55 -12.34 0.20 -12.36
N ASN A 56 -11.99 -1.04 -12.70
CA ASN A 56 -11.52 -1.46 -14.04
C ASN A 56 -10.20 -0.81 -14.49
N CYS A 57 -9.49 -1.47 -15.40
CA CYS A 57 -8.22 -0.96 -15.91
C CYS A 57 -7.96 -1.41 -17.35
N PRO A 58 -7.72 -0.49 -18.31
CA PRO A 58 -7.53 -0.80 -19.72
C PRO A 58 -6.13 -1.34 -20.05
N TYR A 59 -5.20 -1.33 -19.08
CA TYR A 59 -3.84 -1.81 -19.29
C TYR A 59 -3.72 -3.31 -19.54
N SER A 60 -4.75 -4.08 -19.14
CA SER A 60 -4.88 -5.50 -19.48
C SER A 60 -3.63 -6.34 -19.21
N CYS A 61 -2.90 -6.05 -18.13
CA CYS A 61 -1.65 -6.77 -17.85
C CYS A 61 -1.96 -8.26 -17.70
N THR A 62 -1.22 -9.11 -18.41
CA THR A 62 -1.50 -10.55 -18.53
C THR A 62 -1.46 -11.26 -17.18
N TYR A 63 -0.62 -10.77 -16.27
CA TYR A 63 -0.49 -11.24 -14.89
C TYR A 63 -1.50 -10.62 -13.89
N CYS A 64 -2.36 -9.71 -14.34
CA CYS A 64 -3.24 -8.93 -13.47
C CYS A 64 -4.31 -9.81 -12.83
N TYR A 65 -4.67 -9.47 -11.59
CA TYR A 65 -5.59 -10.25 -10.76
C TYR A 65 -7.01 -9.66 -10.67
N ILE A 66 -7.25 -8.48 -11.26
CA ILE A 66 -8.48 -7.72 -11.00
C ILE A 66 -9.72 -8.45 -11.53
N THR A 67 -9.57 -9.26 -12.58
CA THR A 67 -10.63 -10.11 -13.13
C THR A 67 -11.10 -11.17 -12.13
N GLU A 68 -10.18 -11.74 -11.37
CA GLU A 68 -10.45 -12.71 -10.30
C GLU A 68 -11.07 -12.04 -9.06
N MET A 69 -11.12 -10.70 -9.03
CA MET A 69 -11.83 -9.91 -8.03
C MET A 69 -13.19 -9.39 -8.53
N GLY A 70 -13.59 -9.71 -9.75
CA GLY A 70 -14.85 -9.27 -10.35
C GLY A 70 -14.79 -7.93 -11.10
N PHE A 71 -13.60 -7.36 -11.32
CA PHE A 71 -13.41 -6.19 -12.17
C PHE A 71 -13.06 -6.57 -13.61
N GLN A 72 -13.00 -5.58 -14.49
CA GLN A 72 -12.82 -5.80 -15.93
C GLN A 72 -11.59 -5.09 -16.48
N PHE A 73 -11.08 -5.62 -17.59
CA PHE A 73 -10.07 -4.96 -18.42
C PHE A 73 -10.75 -3.98 -19.38
N ASP A 74 -11.31 -2.93 -18.79
CA ASP A 74 -12.08 -1.92 -19.50
C ASP A 74 -11.66 -0.51 -19.04
N SER A 75 -12.23 0.50 -19.68
CA SER A 75 -12.13 1.91 -19.32
C SER A 75 -12.37 2.10 -17.81
N PRO A 76 -11.61 3.01 -17.18
CA PRO A 76 -11.72 3.23 -15.74
C PRO A 76 -13.10 3.80 -15.39
N SER A 77 -13.82 3.13 -14.50
CA SER A 77 -15.08 3.61 -13.92
C SER A 77 -14.78 4.46 -12.67
N PRO A 78 -14.93 5.80 -12.71
CA PRO A 78 -14.53 6.66 -11.61
C PRO A 78 -15.35 6.43 -10.34
N SER A 79 -14.70 6.49 -9.17
CA SER A 79 -15.41 6.46 -7.88
C SER A 79 -16.45 7.59 -7.80
N PRO A 80 -17.67 7.31 -7.32
CA PRO A 80 -18.75 8.28 -7.30
C PRO A 80 -18.65 9.29 -6.13
N LEU A 81 -17.60 9.20 -5.31
CA LEU A 81 -17.34 10.09 -4.17
C LEU A 81 -16.44 11.26 -4.57
N SER A 82 -16.72 12.44 -4.01
CA SER A 82 -15.73 13.53 -3.94
C SER A 82 -14.66 13.24 -2.87
N GLY A 83 -13.59 14.05 -2.82
CA GLY A 83 -12.55 13.93 -1.80
C GLY A 83 -13.10 14.00 -0.37
N ASN A 84 -13.94 14.99 -0.06
CA ASN A 84 -14.57 15.13 1.26
C ASN A 84 -15.49 13.95 1.61
N GLN A 85 -16.22 13.40 0.63
CA GLN A 85 -17.04 12.21 0.84
C GLN A 85 -16.18 10.96 1.09
N LEU A 86 -15.06 10.82 0.39
CA LEU A 86 -14.11 9.74 0.62
C LEU A 86 -13.54 9.83 2.05
N VAL A 87 -13.09 11.01 2.47
CA VAL A 87 -12.61 11.25 3.84
C VAL A 87 -13.67 10.87 4.87
N PHE A 88 -14.91 11.34 4.69
CA PHE A 88 -16.00 10.99 5.59
C PHE A 88 -16.28 9.48 5.62
N SER A 89 -16.20 8.81 4.47
CA SER A 89 -16.31 7.35 4.37
C SER A 89 -15.22 6.64 5.18
N LEU A 90 -13.96 7.06 5.06
CA LEU A 90 -12.83 6.51 5.81
C LEU A 90 -12.94 6.78 7.30
N LEU A 91 -13.37 7.98 7.71
CA LEU A 91 -13.58 8.30 9.12
C LEU A 91 -14.65 7.40 9.77
N HIS A 92 -15.63 6.89 9.00
CA HIS A 92 -16.61 5.91 9.48
C HIS A 92 -16.10 4.46 9.48
N ASN A 93 -14.93 4.21 8.88
CA ASN A 93 -14.32 2.90 8.90
C ASN A 93 -13.74 2.59 10.29
N ARG A 94 -14.21 1.50 10.91
CA ARG A 94 -13.79 1.08 12.25
C ARG A 94 -12.28 0.85 12.38
N SER A 95 -11.59 0.51 11.29
CA SER A 95 -10.16 0.21 11.27
C SER A 95 -9.27 1.37 10.78
N PHE A 96 -9.87 2.51 10.44
CA PHE A 96 -9.13 3.70 10.02
C PHE A 96 -8.82 4.61 11.21
N LEU A 97 -7.61 5.15 11.25
CA LEU A 97 -7.18 6.18 12.19
C LEU A 97 -6.56 7.32 11.38
N PRO A 98 -7.00 8.57 11.57
CA PRO A 98 -6.39 9.72 10.93
C PRO A 98 -5.02 10.04 11.55
N GLY A 99 -4.28 10.95 10.93
CA GLY A 99 -3.04 11.50 11.46
C GLY A 99 -1.79 10.76 11.01
N ARG A 100 -0.64 11.40 11.24
CA ARG A 100 0.68 10.92 10.81
C ARG A 100 1.05 9.53 11.36
N GLY A 101 0.66 9.24 12.60
CA GLY A 101 0.83 7.94 13.24
C GLY A 101 -0.28 6.93 12.92
N GLY A 102 -1.30 7.34 12.17
CA GLY A 102 -2.53 6.60 11.90
C GLY A 102 -2.38 5.49 10.88
N THR A 103 -3.48 5.22 10.18
CA THR A 103 -3.56 4.16 9.17
C THR A 103 -2.88 4.60 7.88
N LEU A 104 -1.94 3.79 7.35
CA LEU A 104 -1.38 4.04 6.01
C LEU A 104 -2.48 3.98 4.95
N ILE A 105 -2.33 4.76 3.89
CA ILE A 105 -3.27 4.83 2.78
C ILE A 105 -2.55 4.41 1.49
N ALA A 106 -3.19 3.56 0.69
CA ALA A 106 -2.61 3.09 -0.57
C ALA A 106 -3.59 3.22 -1.75
N MET A 107 -3.18 3.91 -2.80
CA MET A 107 -3.89 4.04 -4.07
C MET A 107 -3.26 3.15 -5.15
N GLY A 108 -4.06 2.70 -6.12
CA GLY A 108 -3.58 1.89 -7.24
C GLY A 108 -3.62 0.38 -7.02
N SER A 109 -4.81 -0.13 -6.66
CA SER A 109 -5.02 -1.56 -6.37
C SER A 109 -5.91 -2.28 -7.37
N VAL A 110 -7.03 -1.68 -7.80
CA VAL A 110 -7.98 -2.28 -8.77
C VAL A 110 -8.02 -1.52 -10.10
N SER A 111 -7.39 -0.35 -10.14
CA SER A 111 -7.19 0.49 -11.31
C SER A 111 -5.92 1.31 -11.11
N ASP A 112 -5.30 1.78 -12.19
CA ASP A 112 -4.22 2.76 -12.11
C ASP A 112 -4.81 4.14 -11.79
N PRO A 113 -4.40 4.81 -10.70
CA PRO A 113 -5.02 6.05 -10.29
C PRO A 113 -4.82 7.17 -11.32
N PHE A 114 -3.72 7.15 -12.08
CA PHE A 114 -3.40 8.23 -13.02
C PHE A 114 -3.98 8.06 -14.41
N LEU A 115 -4.86 7.06 -14.60
CA LEU A 115 -5.85 7.11 -15.68
C LEU A 115 -6.85 8.25 -15.47
N LEU A 116 -7.01 8.74 -14.24
CA LEU A 116 -7.86 9.88 -13.86
C LEU A 116 -7.05 10.89 -13.03
N PRO A 117 -6.09 11.62 -13.63
CA PRO A 117 -5.11 12.42 -12.90
C PRO A 117 -5.76 13.50 -12.03
N GLU A 118 -6.75 14.23 -12.54
CA GLU A 118 -7.45 15.28 -11.78
C GLU A 118 -8.19 14.72 -10.55
N LYS A 119 -8.85 13.57 -10.70
CA LYS A 119 -9.53 12.92 -9.58
C LYS A 119 -8.52 12.40 -8.54
N THR A 120 -7.38 11.90 -9.01
CA THR A 120 -6.29 11.44 -8.15
C THR A 120 -5.71 12.59 -7.34
N LEU A 121 -5.45 13.75 -7.94
CA LEU A 121 -4.97 14.93 -7.21
C LEU A 121 -5.98 15.40 -6.15
N ASN A 122 -7.26 15.48 -6.51
CA ASN A 122 -8.33 15.81 -5.55
C ASN A 122 -8.41 14.80 -4.38
N TYR A 123 -8.15 13.52 -4.65
CA TYR A 123 -8.12 12.50 -3.61
C TYR A 123 -6.85 12.60 -2.78
N LEU A 124 -5.70 12.83 -3.40
CA LEU A 124 -4.44 13.04 -2.68
C LEU A 124 -4.60 14.18 -1.70
N ASP A 125 -5.09 15.35 -2.12
CA ASP A 125 -5.30 16.52 -1.26
C ASP A 125 -6.21 16.20 -0.07
N ALA A 126 -7.39 15.63 -0.35
CA ALA A 126 -8.32 15.26 0.71
C ALA A 126 -7.71 14.24 1.71
N LEU A 127 -6.94 13.26 1.23
CA LEU A 127 -6.33 12.22 2.08
C LEU A 127 -5.12 12.74 2.85
N THR A 128 -4.28 13.58 2.24
CA THR A 128 -3.13 14.20 2.90
C THR A 128 -3.57 15.20 3.95
N SER A 129 -4.73 15.86 3.78
CA SER A 129 -5.31 16.76 4.80
C SER A 129 -5.62 16.08 6.13
N LEU A 130 -5.73 14.74 6.15
CA LEU A 130 -5.85 13.95 7.38
C LEU A 130 -4.51 13.73 8.10
N GLY A 131 -3.40 14.15 7.49
CA GLY A 131 -2.03 13.93 7.96
C GLY A 131 -1.54 12.49 7.80
N ASN A 132 -2.34 11.60 7.21
CA ASN A 132 -1.98 10.19 7.03
C ASN A 132 -0.89 10.01 5.96
N PRO A 133 0.06 9.07 6.16
CA PRO A 133 0.99 8.65 5.11
C PRO A 133 0.24 8.03 3.91
N VAL A 134 0.40 8.64 2.73
CA VAL A 134 -0.25 8.19 1.49
C VAL A 134 0.80 7.60 0.56
N GLN A 135 0.48 6.49 -0.09
CA GLN A 135 1.25 5.97 -1.21
C GLN A 135 0.33 5.74 -2.42
N PHE A 136 0.89 5.79 -3.62
CA PHE A 136 0.21 5.31 -4.82
C PHE A 136 1.12 4.38 -5.61
N SER A 137 0.54 3.41 -6.31
CA SER A 137 1.24 2.65 -7.34
C SER A 137 0.69 2.92 -8.72
N THR A 138 1.58 3.16 -9.68
CA THR A 138 1.21 3.47 -11.06
C THR A 138 2.16 2.83 -12.08
N LYS A 139 1.63 2.63 -13.28
CA LYS A 139 2.32 2.36 -14.55
C LYS A 139 2.18 3.53 -15.52
N SER A 140 1.32 4.50 -15.21
CA SER A 140 1.06 5.66 -16.07
C SER A 140 2.32 6.52 -16.21
N TYR A 141 2.41 7.19 -17.37
CA TYR A 141 3.37 8.27 -17.53
C TYR A 141 2.93 9.47 -16.69
N ILE A 142 3.84 10.01 -15.88
CA ILE A 142 3.62 11.22 -15.08
C ILE A 142 4.52 12.30 -15.66
N SER A 143 3.93 13.34 -16.23
CA SER A 143 4.68 14.49 -16.74
C SER A 143 5.30 15.31 -15.61
N GLU A 144 6.29 16.13 -15.93
CA GLU A 144 6.94 17.05 -14.98
C GLU A 144 5.92 17.97 -14.29
N ASN A 145 4.97 18.52 -15.05
CA ASN A 145 3.91 19.36 -14.46
C ASN A 145 3.01 18.58 -13.49
N LEU A 146 2.64 17.34 -13.82
CA LEU A 146 1.83 16.52 -12.91
C LEU A 146 2.63 16.11 -11.66
N ALA A 147 3.92 15.81 -11.80
CA ALA A 147 4.80 15.52 -10.67
C ALA A 147 4.89 16.73 -9.71
N ARG A 148 5.03 17.95 -10.23
CA ARG A 148 4.99 19.18 -9.45
C ARG A 148 3.67 19.36 -8.70
N ARG A 149 2.53 19.11 -9.35
CA ARG A 149 1.21 19.18 -8.69
C ARG A 149 1.04 18.15 -7.58
N ILE A 150 1.58 16.94 -7.74
CA ILE A 150 1.59 15.92 -6.69
C ILE A 150 2.44 16.40 -5.49
N LYS A 151 3.58 17.04 -5.78
CA LYS A 151 4.48 17.60 -4.77
C LYS A 151 3.81 18.75 -3.99
N GLU A 152 3.18 19.70 -4.67
CA GLU A 152 2.42 20.81 -4.07
C GLU A 152 1.40 20.28 -3.04
N VAL A 153 0.57 19.31 -3.43
CA VAL A 153 -0.42 18.67 -2.55
C VAL A 153 0.22 18.03 -1.30
N SER A 154 1.40 17.43 -1.45
CA SER A 154 2.14 16.80 -0.36
C SER A 154 2.68 17.83 0.64
N GLU A 155 3.16 18.96 0.16
CA GLU A 155 3.75 20.03 0.97
C GLU A 155 2.71 20.84 1.74
N GLU A 156 1.63 21.24 1.07
CA GLU A 156 0.52 22.00 1.68
C GLU A 156 -0.02 21.30 2.92
N ASN A 157 -0.12 19.97 2.86
CA ASN A 157 -0.67 19.15 3.92
C ASN A 157 0.37 18.57 4.89
N LYS A 158 1.66 18.86 4.67
CA LYS A 158 2.81 18.32 5.46
C LYS A 158 2.75 16.80 5.64
N SER A 159 2.21 16.08 4.65
CA SER A 159 2.08 14.64 4.66
C SER A 159 2.84 14.01 3.50
N GLY A 160 3.57 12.94 3.76
CA GLY A 160 4.37 12.27 2.75
C GLY A 160 3.49 11.51 1.75
N VAL A 161 3.72 11.77 0.45
CA VAL A 161 3.14 11.01 -0.66
C VAL A 161 4.21 10.12 -1.29
N SER A 162 4.08 8.80 -1.16
CA SER A 162 5.04 7.82 -1.66
C SER A 162 4.70 7.30 -3.06
N PRO A 163 5.46 7.68 -4.10
CA PRO A 163 5.25 7.21 -5.46
C PRO A 163 5.88 5.83 -5.66
N LEU A 164 5.07 4.83 -6.02
CA LEU A 164 5.56 3.51 -6.43
C LEU A 164 5.37 3.38 -7.94
N VAL A 165 6.47 3.30 -8.70
CA VAL A 165 6.43 3.19 -10.17
C VAL A 165 6.74 1.76 -10.59
N THR A 166 5.79 1.11 -11.26
CA THR A 166 5.90 -0.32 -11.58
C THR A 166 6.68 -0.53 -12.86
N ILE A 167 7.83 -1.20 -12.78
CA ILE A 167 8.56 -1.72 -13.95
C ILE A 167 8.86 -3.18 -13.63
N VAL A 168 8.30 -4.09 -14.44
CA VAL A 168 8.41 -5.53 -14.19
C VAL A 168 9.33 -6.22 -15.19
N SER A 169 9.48 -5.70 -16.40
CA SER A 169 10.29 -6.33 -17.43
C SER A 169 10.63 -5.34 -18.54
N PHE A 170 11.81 -5.44 -19.14
CA PHE A 170 12.09 -4.81 -20.44
C PHE A 170 11.84 -5.78 -21.59
N SER A 171 12.29 -7.04 -21.45
CA SER A 171 12.22 -8.06 -22.50
C SER A 171 10.81 -8.56 -22.80
N TYR A 172 9.97 -8.69 -21.77
CA TYR A 172 8.59 -9.19 -21.87
C TYR A 172 7.54 -8.08 -21.74
N ALA A 173 7.92 -6.81 -21.82
CA ALA A 173 7.03 -5.67 -21.56
C ALA A 173 5.72 -5.73 -22.38
N SER A 174 5.80 -5.91 -23.69
CA SER A 174 4.64 -5.99 -24.59
C SER A 174 3.76 -7.22 -24.34
N LYS A 175 4.35 -8.33 -23.85
CA LYS A 175 3.60 -9.56 -23.53
C LYS A 175 2.93 -9.50 -22.17
N LEU A 176 3.58 -8.89 -21.18
CA LEU A 176 3.09 -8.81 -19.81
C LEU A 176 2.15 -7.64 -19.59
N GLU A 177 2.37 -6.52 -20.28
CA GLU A 177 1.70 -5.23 -20.04
C GLU A 177 1.41 -4.49 -21.36
N PRO A 178 0.66 -5.12 -22.29
CA PRO A 178 0.54 -4.68 -23.70
C PRO A 178 0.04 -3.25 -23.87
N ASN A 179 -0.90 -2.81 -23.02
CA ASN A 179 -1.55 -1.50 -23.14
C ASN A 179 -1.04 -0.47 -22.12
N ALA A 180 -0.05 -0.82 -21.30
CA ALA A 180 0.54 0.11 -20.35
C ALA A 180 1.67 0.92 -21.01
N PRO A 181 2.01 2.12 -20.51
CA PRO A 181 3.18 2.86 -20.96
C PRO A 181 4.45 2.00 -20.93
N THR A 182 5.39 2.25 -21.83
CA THR A 182 6.61 1.43 -21.93
C THR A 182 7.47 1.55 -20.67
N PRO A 183 8.33 0.56 -20.38
CA PRO A 183 9.30 0.66 -19.28
C PRO A 183 10.13 1.96 -19.33
N GLU A 184 10.48 2.43 -20.53
CA GLU A 184 11.22 3.68 -20.76
C GLU A 184 10.41 4.90 -20.33
N GLN A 185 9.13 4.97 -20.70
CA GLN A 185 8.23 6.03 -20.23
C GLN A 185 8.09 6.01 -18.70
N ARG A 186 8.08 4.82 -18.09
CA ARG A 186 8.01 4.66 -16.63
C ARG A 186 9.32 5.02 -15.94
N LEU A 187 10.47 4.80 -16.56
CA LEU A 187 11.74 5.35 -16.09
C LEU A 187 11.70 6.88 -16.13
N LYS A 188 11.14 7.49 -17.18
CA LYS A 188 10.95 8.94 -17.25
C LYS A 188 9.96 9.44 -16.18
N THR A 189 8.92 8.67 -15.84
CA THR A 189 8.07 8.95 -14.66
C THR A 189 8.90 9.01 -13.36
N ILE A 190 9.81 8.06 -13.13
CA ILE A 190 10.69 8.09 -11.95
C ILE A 190 11.53 9.37 -11.96
N GLU A 191 12.13 9.72 -13.09
CA GLU A 191 12.94 10.92 -13.25
C GLU A 191 12.13 12.19 -12.97
N ASN A 192 10.95 12.34 -13.58
CA ASN A 192 10.09 13.50 -13.39
C ASN A 192 9.64 13.66 -11.93
N LEU A 193 9.32 12.56 -11.25
CA LEU A 193 8.99 12.56 -9.83
C LEU A 193 10.19 12.95 -8.96
N ALA A 194 11.38 12.42 -9.27
CA ALA A 194 12.60 12.75 -8.54
C ALA A 194 12.98 14.24 -8.72
N ASN A 195 12.86 14.78 -9.93
CA ASN A 195 13.13 16.18 -10.25
C ASN A 195 12.13 17.14 -9.57
N ALA A 196 10.93 16.67 -9.24
CA ALA A 196 9.94 17.41 -8.45
C ALA A 196 10.11 17.21 -6.92
N ASP A 197 11.28 16.76 -6.47
CA ASP A 197 11.61 16.50 -5.05
C ASP A 197 10.67 15.51 -4.35
N LEU A 198 10.04 14.60 -5.11
CA LEU A 198 9.42 13.41 -4.57
C LEU A 198 10.47 12.28 -4.47
N GLN A 199 10.15 11.25 -3.69
CA GLN A 199 11.05 10.11 -3.48
C GLN A 199 10.49 8.86 -4.16
N PRO A 200 10.53 8.76 -5.50
CA PRO A 200 9.95 7.64 -6.22
C PRO A 200 10.66 6.33 -5.85
N VAL A 201 9.88 5.26 -5.80
CA VAL A 201 10.33 3.91 -5.47
C VAL A 201 10.01 2.99 -6.63
N LEU A 202 11.00 2.20 -7.06
CA LEU A 202 10.77 1.14 -8.02
C LEU A 202 9.85 0.08 -7.39
N PHE A 203 8.70 -0.15 -8.02
CA PHE A 203 7.80 -1.22 -7.64
C PHE A 203 8.04 -2.43 -8.52
N LEU A 204 9.05 -3.23 -8.17
CA LEU A 204 9.38 -4.48 -8.85
C LEU A 204 8.42 -5.58 -8.35
N ARG A 205 7.17 -5.49 -8.83
CA ARG A 205 6.10 -6.42 -8.47
C ARG A 205 5.11 -6.59 -9.63
N PRO A 206 4.85 -7.82 -10.09
CA PRO A 206 5.42 -9.07 -9.57
C PRO A 206 6.84 -9.37 -10.08
N VAL A 207 7.65 -10.01 -9.25
CA VAL A 207 8.74 -10.87 -9.73
C VAL A 207 8.14 -12.24 -10.05
N ILE A 208 8.25 -12.64 -11.32
CA ILE A 208 7.77 -13.90 -11.88
C ILE A 208 9.01 -14.78 -12.12
N PRO A 209 9.20 -15.87 -11.34
CA PRO A 209 10.37 -16.73 -11.46
C PRO A 209 10.55 -17.32 -12.86
N GLY A 210 11.78 -17.25 -13.39
CA GLY A 210 12.13 -17.71 -14.73
C GLY A 210 11.64 -16.81 -15.87
N VAL A 211 11.18 -15.59 -15.56
CA VAL A 211 10.66 -14.64 -16.57
C VAL A 211 11.35 -13.28 -16.45
N ASN A 212 11.33 -12.66 -15.27
CA ASN A 212 11.89 -11.31 -15.08
C ASN A 212 12.87 -11.19 -13.89
N ASP A 213 13.13 -12.29 -13.20
CA ASP A 213 14.07 -12.36 -12.09
C ASP A 213 15.54 -12.17 -12.53
N GLU A 214 15.90 -12.64 -13.73
CA GLU A 214 17.26 -12.47 -14.27
C GLU A 214 17.57 -11.00 -14.65
N GLU A 215 16.61 -10.27 -15.21
CA GLU A 215 16.78 -8.86 -15.59
C GLU A 215 16.49 -7.88 -14.43
N ALA A 216 16.01 -8.37 -13.28
CA ALA A 216 15.67 -7.54 -12.11
C ALA A 216 16.82 -6.61 -11.70
N LYS A 217 18.07 -7.10 -11.76
CA LYS A 217 19.27 -6.30 -11.47
C LYS A 217 19.44 -5.13 -12.44
N LEU A 218 19.20 -5.35 -13.73
CA LEU A 218 19.23 -4.30 -14.75
C LEU A 218 18.13 -3.27 -14.50
N ILE A 219 16.90 -3.72 -14.24
CA ILE A 219 15.76 -2.85 -13.90
C ILE A 219 16.10 -1.96 -12.69
N MET A 220 16.66 -2.55 -11.63
CA MET A 220 17.09 -1.81 -10.44
C MET A 220 18.16 -0.75 -10.76
N LYS A 221 19.19 -1.10 -11.56
CA LYS A 221 20.21 -0.14 -12.00
C LYS A 221 19.62 1.02 -12.80
N ARG A 222 18.72 0.73 -13.74
CA ARG A 222 18.05 1.73 -14.59
C ARG A 222 17.17 2.64 -13.75
N ALA A 223 16.38 2.09 -12.83
CA ALA A 223 15.54 2.87 -11.92
C ALA A 223 16.36 3.75 -10.98
N LYS A 224 17.49 3.24 -10.45
CA LYS A 224 18.42 4.03 -9.64
C LYS A 224 18.99 5.21 -10.43
N LYS A 225 19.41 4.99 -11.68
CA LYS A 225 19.91 6.05 -12.57
C LYS A 225 18.84 7.12 -12.83
N ALA A 226 17.57 6.71 -12.94
CA ALA A 226 16.44 7.62 -13.09
C ALA A 226 16.02 8.34 -11.78
N GLY A 227 16.69 8.10 -10.65
CA GLY A 227 16.40 8.80 -9.38
C GLY A 227 15.57 8.01 -8.36
N ALA A 228 15.31 6.72 -8.59
CA ALA A 228 14.59 5.91 -7.59
C ALA A 228 15.34 5.87 -6.25
N LYS A 229 14.62 6.12 -5.15
CA LYS A 229 15.14 6.11 -3.78
C LYS A 229 15.33 4.69 -3.24
N GLY A 230 14.48 3.77 -3.67
CA GLY A 230 14.51 2.38 -3.24
C GLY A 230 13.69 1.47 -4.13
N VAL A 231 13.52 0.22 -3.70
CA VAL A 231 12.78 -0.80 -4.43
C VAL A 231 11.93 -1.65 -3.49
N VAL A 232 10.69 -1.90 -3.89
CA VAL A 232 9.82 -2.92 -3.27
C VAL A 232 9.84 -4.17 -4.15
N VAL A 233 10.30 -5.30 -3.60
CA VAL A 233 10.37 -6.59 -4.31
C VAL A 233 9.22 -7.48 -3.87
N GLY A 234 8.22 -7.65 -4.74
CA GLY A 234 6.99 -8.40 -4.46
C GLY A 234 6.89 -9.72 -5.21
N SER A 235 6.35 -10.76 -4.56
CA SER A 235 6.09 -12.05 -5.23
C SER A 235 4.91 -11.98 -6.19
N PHE A 236 4.97 -12.81 -7.23
CA PHE A 236 3.85 -13.12 -8.10
C PHE A 236 2.74 -13.90 -7.37
N ARG A 237 1.49 -13.67 -7.78
CA ARG A 237 0.33 -14.46 -7.34
C ARG A 237 -0.37 -14.99 -8.59
N VAL A 238 -0.72 -16.27 -8.57
CA VAL A 238 -1.24 -16.98 -9.73
C VAL A 238 -2.56 -17.68 -9.40
N THR A 239 -3.42 -17.75 -10.41
CA THR A 239 -4.62 -18.59 -10.50
C THR A 239 -4.53 -19.41 -11.79
N LYS A 240 -5.44 -20.37 -11.98
CA LYS A 240 -5.54 -21.10 -13.25
C LYS A 240 -5.75 -20.14 -14.43
N ALA A 241 -6.65 -19.16 -14.27
CA ALA A 241 -6.93 -18.18 -15.33
C ALA A 241 -5.72 -17.31 -15.68
N ILE A 242 -5.00 -16.80 -14.67
CA ILE A 242 -3.75 -16.04 -14.90
C ILE A 242 -2.70 -16.90 -15.60
N SER A 243 -2.53 -18.17 -15.18
CA SER A 243 -1.60 -19.10 -15.83
C SER A 243 -1.93 -19.27 -17.31
N THR A 244 -3.21 -19.53 -17.63
CA THR A 244 -3.66 -19.69 -19.02
C THR A 244 -3.41 -18.43 -19.86
N ARG A 245 -3.69 -17.24 -19.32
CA ARG A 245 -3.40 -15.97 -20.03
C ARG A 245 -1.90 -15.82 -20.33
N LEU A 246 -1.04 -16.07 -19.34
CA LEU A 246 0.41 -15.95 -19.49
C LEU A 246 0.97 -16.97 -20.50
N GLU A 247 0.52 -18.22 -20.44
CA GLU A 247 0.92 -19.26 -21.39
C GLU A 247 0.45 -18.94 -22.80
N GLY A 248 -0.76 -18.39 -22.96
CA GLY A 248 -1.27 -17.92 -24.25
C GLY A 248 -0.44 -16.79 -24.87
N MET A 249 0.24 -15.98 -24.04
CA MET A 249 1.17 -14.94 -24.50
C MET A 249 2.61 -15.47 -24.71
N GLY A 250 2.82 -16.79 -24.58
CA GLY A 250 4.13 -17.42 -24.70
C GLY A 250 5.08 -17.07 -23.56
N ILE A 251 4.57 -16.83 -22.35
CA ILE A 251 5.40 -16.64 -21.15
C ILE A 251 5.71 -18.01 -20.53
N PRO A 252 6.99 -18.35 -20.30
CA PRO A 252 7.35 -19.65 -19.72
C PRO A 252 6.97 -19.69 -18.24
N LEU A 253 6.10 -20.62 -17.85
CA LEU A 253 5.65 -20.80 -16.45
C LEU A 253 6.19 -22.06 -15.78
N VAL A 254 7.24 -22.67 -16.32
CA VAL A 254 7.84 -23.90 -15.78
C VAL A 254 8.24 -23.71 -14.31
N GLU A 255 9.00 -22.66 -14.01
CA GLU A 255 9.45 -22.36 -12.65
C GLU A 255 8.29 -21.94 -11.72
N VAL A 256 7.29 -21.24 -12.24
CA VAL A 256 6.08 -20.90 -11.48
C VAL A 256 5.34 -22.17 -11.04
N LYS A 257 5.09 -23.11 -11.96
CA LYS A 257 4.34 -24.33 -11.69
C LYS A 257 5.09 -25.26 -10.73
N LYS A 258 6.42 -25.39 -10.84
CA LYS A 258 7.25 -26.16 -9.88
C LYS A 258 7.13 -25.65 -8.45
N ARG A 259 6.97 -24.33 -8.24
CA ARG A 259 6.96 -23.71 -6.91
C ARG A 259 5.58 -23.68 -6.25
N VAL A 260 4.51 -23.85 -7.01
CA VAL A 260 3.15 -23.90 -6.45
C VAL A 260 2.82 -25.34 -6.10
N GLN A 261 2.85 -25.67 -4.80
CA GLN A 261 2.63 -27.01 -4.26
C GLN A 261 1.24 -27.63 -4.56
N HIS A 262 0.29 -26.85 -5.09
CA HIS A 262 -1.11 -27.27 -5.28
C HIS A 262 -1.53 -27.07 -6.73
N LYS A 263 -2.48 -27.89 -7.20
CA LYS A 263 -3.13 -27.70 -8.50
C LYS A 263 -3.72 -26.29 -8.58
N LEU A 264 -3.45 -25.61 -9.70
CA LEU A 264 -3.95 -24.26 -9.93
C LEU A 264 -5.48 -24.28 -10.12
N ASP A 265 -6.15 -23.40 -9.39
CA ASP A 265 -7.60 -23.23 -9.31
C ASP A 265 -7.96 -21.73 -9.38
N ALA A 266 -9.20 -21.37 -9.06
CA ALA A 266 -9.64 -19.98 -9.01
C ALA A 266 -9.03 -19.19 -7.84
N ARG A 267 -8.39 -19.84 -6.87
CA ARG A 267 -7.87 -19.18 -5.66
C ARG A 267 -6.50 -18.58 -5.95
N GLN A 268 -6.33 -17.29 -5.64
CA GLN A 268 -5.02 -16.65 -5.74
C GLN A 268 -4.01 -17.26 -4.77
N ARG A 269 -2.91 -17.79 -5.31
CA ARG A 269 -1.81 -18.37 -4.55
C ARG A 269 -0.54 -17.57 -4.76
N SER A 270 0.17 -17.25 -3.68
CA SER A 270 1.49 -16.61 -3.81
C SER A 270 2.49 -17.64 -4.29
N VAL A 271 3.26 -17.29 -5.33
CA VAL A 271 4.41 -18.07 -5.77
C VAL A 271 5.57 -17.77 -4.80
N PRO A 272 6.22 -18.79 -4.22
CA PRO A 272 7.45 -18.61 -3.46
C PRO A 272 8.53 -17.89 -4.27
N LEU A 273 9.10 -16.83 -3.69
CA LEU A 273 10.18 -16.04 -4.28
C LEU A 273 11.47 -16.32 -3.51
N TYR A 274 12.22 -17.34 -3.94
CA TYR A 274 13.47 -17.77 -3.31
C TYR A 274 14.61 -16.78 -3.56
N GLU A 275 14.54 -16.05 -4.67
CA GLU A 275 15.51 -15.05 -5.12
C GLU A 275 15.45 -13.77 -4.28
N ARG A 276 14.43 -13.62 -3.41
CA ARG A 276 14.16 -12.37 -2.70
C ARG A 276 15.39 -11.84 -1.95
N GLU A 277 16.06 -12.67 -1.14
CA GLU A 277 17.21 -12.18 -0.35
C GLU A 277 18.37 -11.73 -1.24
N LYS A 278 18.61 -12.45 -2.35
CA LYS A 278 19.61 -12.06 -3.36
C LYS A 278 19.25 -10.71 -3.97
N LEU A 279 18.00 -10.53 -4.41
CA LEU A 279 17.53 -9.26 -5.00
C LEU A 279 17.61 -8.10 -4.01
N LEU A 280 17.25 -8.31 -2.74
CA LEU A 280 17.38 -7.29 -1.69
C LEU A 280 18.85 -6.93 -1.44
N LYS A 281 19.78 -7.89 -1.48
CA LYS A 281 21.23 -7.64 -1.35
C LYS A 281 21.75 -6.85 -2.55
N GLU A 282 21.37 -7.24 -3.77
CA GLU A 282 21.75 -6.53 -4.99
C GLU A 282 21.25 -5.09 -5.01
N ALA A 283 20.00 -4.86 -4.58
CA ALA A 283 19.44 -3.52 -4.41
C ALA A 283 20.30 -2.65 -3.49
N ARG A 284 20.74 -3.18 -2.33
CA ARG A 284 21.64 -2.44 -1.42
C ARG A 284 22.96 -2.10 -2.10
N ASN A 285 23.56 -3.04 -2.81
CA ASN A 285 24.84 -2.84 -3.50
C ASN A 285 24.74 -1.76 -4.60
N ILE A 286 23.57 -1.60 -5.21
CA ILE A 286 23.29 -0.54 -6.21
C ILE A 286 23.00 0.82 -5.52
N GLY A 287 22.85 0.86 -4.19
CA GLY A 287 22.49 2.06 -3.45
C GLY A 287 20.99 2.38 -3.44
N LEU A 288 20.14 1.36 -3.65
CA LEU A 288 18.70 1.44 -3.42
C LEU A 288 18.37 0.94 -2.02
N ILE A 289 17.35 1.52 -1.39
CA ILE A 289 16.78 0.99 -0.14
C ILE A 289 15.85 -0.18 -0.47
N PRO A 290 16.12 -1.40 0.02
CA PRO A 290 15.28 -2.56 -0.30
C PRO A 290 14.13 -2.74 0.69
N TRP A 291 12.94 -3.04 0.19
CA TRP A 291 11.76 -3.37 1.00
C TRP A 291 11.07 -4.64 0.49
N ARG A 292 10.57 -5.45 1.43
CA ARG A 292 9.71 -6.61 1.13
C ARG A 292 8.25 -6.21 0.88
N THR A 293 7.83 -5.09 1.46
CA THR A 293 6.44 -4.65 1.50
C THR A 293 6.35 -3.15 1.28
N THR A 294 5.29 -2.72 0.61
CA THR A 294 5.06 -1.31 0.28
C THR A 294 4.82 -0.44 1.52
N CYS A 295 4.25 -0.99 2.59
CA CYS A 295 4.09 -0.26 3.86
C CYS A 295 5.41 0.27 4.42
N CYS A 296 6.54 -0.43 4.20
CA CYS A 296 7.84 0.05 4.64
C CYS A 296 8.31 1.27 3.84
N ALA A 297 8.04 1.31 2.53
CA ALA A 297 8.35 2.45 1.68
C ALA A 297 7.54 3.69 2.10
N ASN A 298 6.22 3.52 2.30
CA ASN A 298 5.34 4.60 2.76
C ASN A 298 5.75 5.11 4.16
N SER A 299 5.98 4.20 5.11
CA SER A 299 6.44 4.57 6.46
C SER A 299 7.81 5.26 6.48
N PHE A 300 8.74 4.82 5.62
CA PHE A 300 10.04 5.47 5.46
C PHE A 300 9.88 6.93 5.01
N GLN A 301 9.07 7.15 3.97
CA GLN A 301 8.93 8.48 3.39
C GLN A 301 8.22 9.47 4.32
N SER A 302 7.28 9.00 5.13
CA SER A 302 6.64 9.84 6.16
C SER A 302 7.41 9.90 7.49
N SER A 303 8.56 9.22 7.58
CA SER A 303 9.38 9.11 8.80
C SER A 303 8.55 8.70 10.02
N VAL A 304 7.77 7.63 9.86
CA VAL A 304 6.95 7.05 10.94
C VAL A 304 7.23 5.56 11.10
N PRO A 305 7.12 5.00 12.31
CA PRO A 305 7.30 3.57 12.51
C PRO A 305 6.24 2.77 11.74
N CYS A 306 6.70 1.71 11.08
CA CYS A 306 5.83 0.89 10.25
C CYS A 306 4.74 0.21 11.10
N PRO A 307 3.45 0.40 10.77
CA PRO A 307 2.34 -0.19 11.50
C PRO A 307 2.31 -1.71 11.42
N SER A 308 3.00 -2.34 10.45
CA SER A 308 3.03 -3.80 10.35
C SER A 308 3.84 -4.46 11.46
N ALA A 309 4.62 -3.69 12.23
CA ALA A 309 5.46 -4.16 13.33
C ALA A 309 6.46 -5.28 12.95
N CYS A 310 6.78 -5.41 11.66
CA CYS A 310 7.72 -6.43 11.15
C CYS A 310 9.15 -6.28 11.69
N PHE A 311 9.51 -5.09 12.17
CA PHE A 311 10.78 -4.82 12.85
C PHE A 311 10.93 -5.55 14.19
N LEU A 312 9.82 -6.07 14.75
CA LEU A 312 9.86 -6.95 15.90
C LEU A 312 10.23 -8.40 15.53
N GLY A 313 10.49 -8.72 14.27
CA GLY A 313 10.88 -10.06 13.84
C GLY A 313 11.96 -10.04 12.76
N LYS A 314 12.22 -11.20 12.16
CA LYS A 314 13.25 -11.39 11.12
C LYS A 314 12.83 -10.93 9.71
N PHE A 315 11.59 -10.45 9.54
CA PHE A 315 11.06 -10.02 8.23
C PHE A 315 11.58 -8.64 7.79
N CYS A 316 12.01 -7.80 8.74
CA CYS A 316 12.49 -6.45 8.45
C CYS A 316 13.74 -6.46 7.55
N THR A 317 13.87 -5.47 6.67
CA THR A 317 15.08 -5.27 5.86
C THR A 317 16.10 -4.36 6.54
N ASN A 318 15.84 -3.89 7.76
CA ASN A 318 16.65 -2.93 8.51
C ASN A 318 16.97 -1.68 7.69
N CYS A 319 15.96 -1.15 6.97
CA CYS A 319 16.09 0.11 6.25
C CYS A 319 16.30 1.28 7.24
N PRO A 320 16.82 2.44 6.78
CA PRO A 320 17.17 3.57 7.65
C PRO A 320 16.02 4.29 8.38
N ASN A 321 14.77 3.78 8.33
CA ASN A 321 13.61 4.42 8.97
C ASN A 321 13.65 4.40 10.51
N GLY A 322 14.48 3.57 11.14
CA GLY A 322 14.58 3.51 12.61
C GLY A 322 13.33 2.98 13.32
N CYS A 323 12.57 2.05 12.72
CA CYS A 323 11.31 1.56 13.34
C CYS A 323 11.50 0.89 14.71
N SER A 324 12.70 0.38 15.01
CA SER A 324 13.02 -0.34 16.24
C SER A 324 13.37 0.55 17.44
N ILE A 325 13.39 1.87 17.27
CA ILE A 325 13.58 2.82 18.38
C ILE A 325 12.46 2.61 19.41
N SER A 326 12.81 2.56 20.70
CA SER A 326 11.87 2.30 21.80
C SER A 326 10.68 3.25 21.81
N ASP A 327 10.93 4.53 21.56
CA ASP A 327 9.96 5.62 21.65
C ASP A 327 8.87 5.53 20.57
N HIS A 328 9.07 4.68 19.57
CA HIS A 328 8.09 4.42 18.51
C HIS A 328 6.98 3.45 18.93
N VAL A 329 7.16 2.75 20.06
CA VAL A 329 6.22 1.76 20.58
C VAL A 329 5.47 2.38 21.76
N PRO A 330 4.15 2.57 21.66
CA PRO A 330 3.40 3.24 22.74
C PRO A 330 3.46 2.48 24.07
N PRO A 331 3.46 3.18 25.20
CA PRO A 331 3.40 2.59 26.54
C PRO A 331 2.23 1.61 26.70
N LYS A 332 2.41 0.61 27.56
CA LYS A 332 1.41 -0.44 27.79
C LYS A 332 0.06 0.16 28.24
N ASP A 333 0.10 1.05 29.23
CA ASP A 333 -1.09 1.65 29.82
C ASP A 333 -1.87 2.51 28.81
N GLU A 334 -1.17 3.21 27.92
CA GLU A 334 -1.81 4.00 26.87
C GLU A 334 -2.54 3.11 25.86
N VAL A 335 -1.92 1.99 25.46
CA VAL A 335 -2.57 1.01 24.57
C VAL A 335 -3.77 0.38 25.26
N GLU A 336 -3.68 0.00 26.53
CA GLU A 336 -4.80 -0.58 27.29
C GLU A 336 -5.97 0.41 27.41
N LYS A 337 -5.71 1.68 27.72
CA LYS A 337 -6.73 2.75 27.72
C LYS A 337 -7.39 2.89 26.35
N ALA A 338 -6.61 2.86 25.26
CA ALA A 338 -7.13 2.95 23.90
C ALA A 338 -8.00 1.73 23.53
N LEU A 339 -7.62 0.52 23.93
CA LEU A 339 -8.42 -0.69 23.72
C LEU A 339 -9.76 -0.61 24.47
N THR A 340 -9.74 -0.19 25.73
CA THR A 340 -10.94 0.03 26.55
C THR A 340 -11.87 1.05 25.91
N PHE A 341 -11.33 2.19 25.45
CA PHE A 341 -12.11 3.21 24.78
C PHE A 341 -12.79 2.70 23.50
N LEU A 342 -12.13 1.80 22.77
CA LEU A 342 -12.66 1.16 21.56
C LEU A 342 -13.53 -0.08 21.86
N ARG A 343 -13.74 -0.41 23.14
CA ARG A 343 -14.46 -1.61 23.61
C ARG A 343 -13.87 -2.90 23.05
N ILE A 344 -12.53 -2.96 22.95
CA ILE A 344 -11.78 -4.14 22.52
C ILE A 344 -11.18 -4.80 23.75
N ARG A 345 -11.59 -6.03 24.06
CA ARG A 345 -11.00 -6.81 25.15
C ARG A 345 -9.66 -7.39 24.72
N GLY A 346 -8.59 -7.12 25.46
CA GLY A 346 -7.28 -7.69 25.17
C GLY A 346 -6.26 -7.47 26.28
N ASN A 347 -5.14 -8.18 26.19
CA ASN A 347 -4.00 -8.06 27.09
C ASN A 347 -2.77 -7.58 26.31
N VAL A 348 -2.13 -6.51 26.80
CA VAL A 348 -0.93 -5.93 26.20
C VAL A 348 0.31 -6.47 26.89
N GLN A 349 1.18 -7.10 26.08
CA GLN A 349 2.49 -7.60 26.49
C GLN A 349 3.60 -6.81 25.81
N LYS A 350 4.86 -7.07 26.18
CA LYS A 350 6.03 -6.33 25.67
C LYS A 350 6.05 -6.22 24.13
N ARG A 351 5.88 -7.34 23.41
CA ARG A 351 5.97 -7.40 21.93
C ARG A 351 4.66 -7.72 21.23
N LYS A 352 3.61 -8.06 21.98
CA LYS A 352 2.35 -8.53 21.40
C LYS A 352 1.12 -8.03 22.15
N VAL A 353 -0.01 -7.99 21.46
CA VAL A 353 -1.35 -7.78 22.01
C VAL A 353 -2.18 -9.01 21.71
N ILE A 354 -2.72 -9.63 22.75
CA ILE A 354 -3.66 -10.75 22.62
C ILE A 354 -5.05 -10.16 22.72
N VAL A 355 -5.85 -10.26 21.67
CA VAL A 355 -7.23 -9.77 21.65
C VAL A 355 -8.19 -10.93 21.77
N TYR A 356 -9.19 -10.79 22.63
CA TYR A 356 -10.22 -11.81 22.87
C TYR A 356 -11.42 -11.55 21.94
N SER A 357 -11.88 -12.57 21.22
CA SER A 357 -13.01 -12.47 20.28
C SER A 357 -14.17 -13.34 20.75
N SER A 358 -15.32 -12.71 21.04
CA SER A 358 -16.60 -13.37 21.36
C SER A 358 -17.47 -13.51 20.10
N GLY A 359 -16.90 -13.97 18.97
CA GLY A 359 -17.61 -14.19 17.71
C GLY A 359 -17.60 -13.02 16.71
N THR A 360 -17.12 -11.82 17.10
CA THR A 360 -16.93 -10.69 16.16
C THR A 360 -15.49 -10.61 15.64
N ARG A 361 -15.33 -10.27 14.35
CA ARG A 361 -14.01 -10.12 13.72
C ARG A 361 -13.27 -8.92 14.32
N VAL A 362 -12.28 -9.19 15.16
CA VAL A 362 -11.38 -8.17 15.73
C VAL A 362 -10.64 -7.44 14.61
N PRO A 363 -10.61 -6.09 14.61
CA PRO A 363 -9.85 -5.32 13.63
C PRO A 363 -8.34 -5.39 13.94
N LYS A 364 -7.70 -6.52 13.60
CA LYS A 364 -6.26 -6.79 13.89
C LYS A 364 -5.36 -5.63 13.46
N MET A 365 -5.61 -5.04 12.29
CA MET A 365 -4.83 -3.91 11.78
C MET A 365 -5.00 -2.63 12.61
N LEU A 366 -6.19 -2.38 13.16
CA LEU A 366 -6.42 -1.25 14.07
C LEU A 366 -5.58 -1.39 15.33
N VAL A 367 -5.66 -2.56 15.98
CA VAL A 367 -4.88 -2.84 17.19
C VAL A 367 -3.39 -2.77 16.90
N ARG A 368 -2.97 -3.24 15.72
CA ARG A 368 -1.57 -3.15 15.28
C ARG A 368 -1.12 -1.71 15.08
N ASN A 369 -1.97 -0.88 14.47
CA ASN A 369 -1.68 0.54 14.28
C ASN A 369 -1.51 1.23 15.64
N LEU A 370 -2.43 1.02 16.58
CA LEU A 370 -2.38 1.63 17.91
C LEU A 370 -1.18 1.14 18.72
N SER A 371 -0.92 -0.17 18.73
CA SER A 371 0.06 -0.74 19.66
C SER A 371 1.49 -0.82 19.12
N ARG A 372 1.67 -0.74 17.79
CA ARG A 372 2.92 -1.07 17.09
C ARG A 372 3.52 -2.43 17.51
N ARG A 373 2.65 -3.39 17.86
CA ARG A 373 2.99 -4.74 18.34
C ARG A 373 2.39 -5.82 17.45
N VAL A 374 2.88 -7.06 17.58
CA VAL A 374 2.24 -8.22 16.95
C VAL A 374 0.85 -8.42 17.56
N VAL A 375 -0.16 -8.77 16.75
CA VAL A 375 -1.54 -8.97 17.22
C VAL A 375 -1.96 -10.41 17.01
N GLU A 376 -2.30 -11.07 18.12
CA GLU A 376 -2.84 -12.42 18.17
C GLU A 376 -4.32 -12.35 18.55
N VAL A 377 -5.15 -13.26 18.02
CA VAL A 377 -6.55 -13.37 18.41
C VAL A 377 -6.75 -14.69 19.12
N SER A 378 -7.26 -14.62 20.34
CA SER A 378 -7.64 -15.78 21.16
C SER A 378 -9.15 -15.94 21.14
N HIS A 379 -9.60 -17.16 20.89
CA HIS A 379 -11.01 -17.56 20.94
C HIS A 379 -11.40 -18.22 22.27
N ARG A 380 -10.52 -18.19 23.28
CA ARG A 380 -10.86 -18.70 24.62
C ARG A 380 -11.94 -17.79 25.21
N ASN A 381 -13.12 -18.37 25.47
CA ASN A 381 -14.17 -17.75 26.28
C ASN A 381 -13.58 -17.50 27.67
N ILE A 382 -13.39 -16.23 28.03
CA ILE A 382 -13.16 -15.79 29.41
C ILE A 382 -14.33 -14.89 29.77
#